data_AF-A0A531KMP3-F1
#
_entry.id   AF-A0A531KMP3-F1
#
_cell.length_a   1.000
_cell.length_b   1.000
_cell.length_c   1.000
_cell.angle_alpha   90.00
_cell.angle_beta   90.00
_cell.angle_gamma   90.00
#
_symmetry.space_group_name_H-M   'P 1'
#
loop_
_entity.id
_entity.type
_entity.pdbx_description
1 polymer ?
#
loop_
_entity_poly.entity_id
_entity_poly.type
_entity_poly.pdbx_seq_one_letter_code
_entity_poly.pdbx_strand_id
1 'polypeptide(L)' 'MSRGAILLAAGGTGGHLFPAEALAHELHQRGWTVH' A
#
# COMPACT_ATOMS: atom_id res chain seq x y z
N MET A 1 -9.74 4.84 14.60
CA MET A 1 -8.77 5.93 14.31
C MET A 1 -7.68 5.32 13.45
N SER A 2 -7.32 5.90 12.31
CA SER A 2 -6.21 5.37 11.50
C SER A 2 -4.89 5.60 12.22
N ARG A 3 -3.94 4.65 12.10
CA ARG A 3 -2.61 4.73 12.74
C ARG A 3 -1.74 5.87 12.20
N GLY A 4 -2.07 6.39 11.03
CA GLY A 4 -1.34 7.40 10.28
C GLY A 4 -1.58 7.22 8.79
N ALA A 5 -0.90 8.03 7.98
CA ALA A 5 -0.92 7.94 6.53
C ALA A 5 0.43 7.43 5.99
N ILE A 6 0.38 6.57 4.98
CA ILE A 6 1.54 6.07 4.24
C ILE A 6 1.31 6.39 2.76
N LEU A 7 2.31 6.98 2.09
CA LEU A 7 2.32 7.12 0.64
C LEU A 7 3.12 5.96 0.04
N LEU A 8 2.49 5.15 -0.81
CA LEU A 8 3.13 3.99 -1.44
C LEU A 8 3.36 4.26 -2.92
N ALA A 9 4.61 4.59 -3.27
CA ALA A 9 5.00 4.79 -4.65
C ALA A 9 5.55 3.49 -5.26
N ALA A 10 4.95 3.05 -6.36
CA ALA A 10 5.43 1.94 -7.17
C ALA A 10 5.43 2.32 -8.65
N GLY A 11 6.42 1.82 -9.40
CA GLY A 11 6.56 2.05 -10.82
C GLY A 11 7.19 0.84 -11.51
N GLY A 12 7.02 0.75 -12.84
CA GLY A 12 7.37 -0.43 -13.63
C GLY A 12 6.13 -1.20 -14.10
N THR A 13 6.31 -2.44 -14.53
CA THR A 13 5.21 -3.32 -14.97
C THR A 13 4.66 -4.15 -13.80
N GLY A 14 3.82 -5.15 -14.07
CA GLY A 14 3.16 -5.98 -13.05
C GLY A 14 4.08 -6.52 -11.96
N GLY A 15 5.35 -6.80 -12.26
CA GLY A 15 6.33 -7.28 -11.26
C GLY A 15 6.56 -6.31 -10.09
N HIS A 16 6.29 -5.01 -10.26
CA HIS A 16 6.36 -4.01 -9.20
C HIS A 16 4.97 -3.60 -8.69
N LEU A 17 3.97 -3.53 -9.58
CA LEU A 17 2.62 -3.06 -9.23
C LEU A 17 1.86 -4.07 -8.36
N PHE A 18 1.90 -5.37 -8.67
CA PHE A 18 1.16 -6.37 -7.89
C PHE A 18 1.68 -6.53 -6.44
N PRO A 19 3.01 -6.55 -6.18
CA PRO A 19 3.50 -6.52 -4.81
C PRO A 19 3.14 -5.24 -4.06
N ALA A 20 3.14 -4.09 -4.73
CA ALA A 20 2.74 -2.82 -4.12
C ALA A 20 1.26 -2.81 -3.73
N GLU A 21 0.39 -3.31 -4.61
CA GLU A 21 -1.04 -3.46 -4.31
C GLU A 21 -1.27 -4.44 -3.15
N ALA A 22 -0.58 -5.58 -3.13
CA ALA A 22 -0.67 -6.54 -2.03
C ALA A 22 -0.25 -5.92 -0.68
N LEU A 23 0.83 -5.14 -0.68
CA LEU A 23 1.29 -4.40 0.50
C LEU A 23 0.27 -3.34 0.94
N ALA A 24 -0.29 -2.57 0.00
CA ALA A 24 -1.32 -1.58 0.30
C ALA A 24 -2.54 -2.24 0.98
N HIS A 25 -2.95 -3.42 0.49
CA HIS A 25 -4.07 -4.17 1.04
C HIS A 25 -3.80 -4.62 2.49
N GLU A 26 -2.60 -5.15 2.77
CA GLU A 26 -2.18 -5.53 4.12
C GLU A 26 -2.10 -4.34 5.08
N LEU A 27 -1.53 -3.22 4.63
CA LEU A 27 -1.45 -1.99 5.42
C LEU A 27 -2.86 -1.45 5.76
N HIS A 28 -3.78 -1.53 4.80
CA HIS A 28 -5.18 -1.15 5.04
C HIS A 28 -5.83 -2.03 6.11
N GLN A 29 -5.65 -3.36 6.04
CA GLN A 29 -6.14 -4.30 7.06
C GLN A 29 -5.55 -4.03 8.45
N ARG A 30 -4.32 -3.53 8.52
CA ARG A 30 -3.64 -3.14 9.77
C ARG A 30 -4.06 -1.76 10.30
N GLY A 31 -5.01 -1.09 9.65
CA GLY A 31 -5.57 0.19 10.08
C GLY A 31 -4.77 1.42 9.66
N TRP A 32 -3.97 1.31 8.60
CA TRP A 32 -3.30 2.46 7.98
C TRP A 32 -4.15 3.06 6.87
N THR A 33 -4.06 4.38 6.71
CA THR A 33 -4.51 5.05 5.48
C THR A 33 -3.36 4.99 4.48
N VAL A 34 -3.59 4.44 3.30
CA VAL A 34 -2.57 4.30 2.24
C VAL A 34 -3.00 5.13 1.04
N HIS A 35 -2.07 5.92 0.50
CA HIS A 35 -2.23 6.76 -0.70
C HIS A 35 -1.27 6.33 -1.79
#